data_AF-A0A7S2UB85-F1
#
_entry.id   AF-A0A7S2UB85-F1
#
_cell.length_a   1.000
_cell.length_b   1.000
_cell.length_c   1.000
_cell.angle_alpha   90.00
_cell.angle_beta   90.00
_cell.angle_gamma   90.00
#
_symmetry.space_group_name_H-M   'P 1'
#
loop_
_entity.id
_entity.type
_entity.pdbx_description
1 polymer ?
#
loop_
_entity_poly.entity_id
_entity_poly.type
_entity_poly.pdbx_seq_one_letter_code
_entity_poly.pdbx_strand_id
1 'polypeptide(L)'
;TSRKNNRAYTIPYIVDFVGAIPGIRVQFPHVVASDTIVQMATIPRHGLTLGTPTSFSTDQNISNVYTVDQEDHAAPPSQLGLNLQWTANASDDNASDDDNATSVKRMRTSVLRGIPYITMHYSPGMEAALSAEVPLASPPMIDGNPSNTLTCGTMGVDDKYQKSNNVYTKRVEREVALTFSESDFTWLIFFSRPVEVICLKAPKNDHPPPPPPPGVIDVSVTSVFELHVVEPPPQDSNNNVNEDEFQTLQEGQSLMVRAALANNCTRGFNPLYCVGGKARPQTHLGDLLRAHSDIYPANPRIR
;
A
#
# COMPACT_ATOMS: atom_id res chain seq x y z
N THR A 1 6.25 6.18 -26.17
CA THR A 1 7.42 5.59 -25.47
C THR A 1 7.01 4.25 -24.90
N SER A 2 7.63 3.16 -25.38
CA SER A 2 7.35 1.80 -24.90
C SER A 2 7.71 1.71 -23.41
N ARG A 3 6.70 1.63 -22.52
CA ARG A 3 6.92 1.31 -21.10
C ARG A 3 7.43 -0.13 -21.07
N LYS A 4 8.76 -0.28 -21.00
CA LYS A 4 9.39 -1.58 -20.77
C LYS A 4 8.74 -2.21 -19.53
N ASN A 5 8.48 -3.51 -19.62
CA ASN A 5 7.77 -4.27 -18.60
C ASN A 5 8.64 -4.33 -17.32
N ASN A 6 8.51 -3.34 -16.43
CA ASN A 6 9.30 -3.22 -15.20
C ASN A 6 8.69 -4.12 -14.11
N ARG A 7 8.84 -5.43 -14.28
CA ARG A 7 8.40 -6.44 -13.30
C ARG A 7 9.60 -7.08 -12.62
N ALA A 8 9.50 -7.32 -11.32
CA ALA A 8 10.45 -8.11 -10.56
C ALA A 8 9.76 -9.31 -9.91
N TYR A 9 10.45 -10.44 -9.89
CA TYR A 9 9.96 -11.70 -9.32
C TYR A 9 10.65 -11.92 -7.98
N THR A 10 9.92 -11.67 -6.89
CA THR A 10 10.48 -11.77 -5.53
C THR A 10 10.14 -13.08 -4.85
N ILE A 11 9.08 -13.78 -5.25
CA ILE A 11 8.55 -15.00 -4.60
C ILE A 11 8.18 -14.74 -3.12
N PRO A 12 6.92 -14.90 -2.72
CA PRO A 12 5.81 -15.44 -3.52
C PRO A 12 5.21 -14.42 -4.49
N TYR A 13 5.65 -13.16 -4.45
CA TYR A 13 5.04 -12.09 -5.22
C TYR A 13 5.74 -11.81 -6.55
N ILE A 14 4.97 -11.21 -7.45
CA ILE A 14 5.45 -10.46 -8.59
C ILE A 14 5.15 -9.00 -8.30
N VAL A 15 6.15 -8.13 -8.41
CA VAL A 15 5.98 -6.70 -8.18
C VAL A 15 6.19 -5.93 -9.48
N ASP A 16 5.41 -4.87 -9.66
CA ASP A 16 5.64 -3.86 -10.69
C ASP A 16 5.42 -2.46 -10.12
N PHE A 17 5.70 -1.45 -10.93
CA PHE A 17 5.69 -0.04 -10.51
C PHE A 17 4.68 0.78 -11.33
N VAL A 18 3.65 0.11 -11.83
CA VAL A 18 2.60 0.71 -12.64
C VAL A 18 1.26 0.45 -11.95
N GLY A 19 0.87 1.33 -11.03
CA GLY A 19 -0.40 1.24 -10.30
C GLY A 19 -1.27 2.47 -10.50
N ALA A 20 -2.42 2.50 -9.82
CA ALA A 20 -3.32 3.66 -9.80
C ALA A 20 -2.69 4.86 -9.05
N ILE A 21 -1.78 4.57 -8.12
CA ILE A 21 -0.99 5.54 -7.38
C ILE A 21 0.52 5.28 -7.60
N PRO A 22 1.38 6.32 -7.54
CA PRO A 22 2.84 6.15 -7.54
C PRO A 22 3.26 5.25 -6.38
N GLY A 23 4.05 4.21 -6.68
CA GLY A 23 4.55 3.28 -5.67
C GLY A 23 4.84 1.89 -6.23
N ILE A 24 4.70 0.88 -5.37
CA ILE A 24 4.92 -0.53 -5.71
C ILE A 24 3.60 -1.28 -5.71
N ARG A 25 3.29 -1.95 -6.83
CA ARG A 25 2.14 -2.83 -6.95
C ARG A 25 2.58 -4.28 -6.79
N VAL A 26 1.95 -4.97 -5.86
CA VAL A 26 2.18 -6.38 -5.56
C VAL A 26 1.08 -7.25 -6.16
N GLN A 27 1.48 -8.31 -6.85
CA GLN A 27 0.59 -9.29 -7.46
C GLN A 27 0.92 -10.69 -6.94
N PHE A 28 -0.12 -11.50 -6.77
CA PHE A 28 0.01 -12.91 -6.47
C PHE A 28 -0.17 -13.73 -7.75
N PRO A 29 0.84 -14.52 -8.18
CA PRO A 29 0.72 -15.34 -9.37
C PRO A 29 -0.25 -16.51 -9.16
N HIS A 30 -0.87 -16.96 -10.24
CA HIS A 30 -1.48 -18.29 -10.32
C HIS A 30 -0.77 -19.11 -11.40
N VAL A 31 -0.83 -20.43 -11.23
CA VAL A 31 -0.27 -21.39 -12.19
C VAL A 31 -1.42 -22.01 -12.95
N VAL A 32 -1.39 -21.85 -14.27
CA VAL A 32 -2.27 -22.54 -15.20
C VAL A 32 -1.46 -23.66 -15.83
N ALA A 33 -1.98 -24.89 -15.77
CA ALA A 33 -1.36 -26.04 -16.36
C ALA A 33 -2.33 -26.71 -17.35
N SER A 34 -1.81 -27.07 -18.52
CA SER A 34 -2.43 -27.96 -19.49
C SER A 34 -1.53 -29.17 -19.72
N ASP A 35 -1.95 -30.09 -20.59
CA ASP A 35 -1.18 -31.28 -20.93
C ASP A 35 0.20 -30.96 -21.55
N THR A 36 0.38 -29.76 -22.09
CA THR A 36 1.60 -29.36 -22.83
C THR A 36 2.28 -28.11 -22.29
N ILE A 37 1.61 -27.33 -21.44
CA ILE A 37 2.10 -26.01 -21.01
C ILE A 37 1.86 -25.83 -19.51
N VAL A 38 2.88 -25.38 -18.79
CA VAL A 38 2.75 -24.83 -17.45
C VAL A 38 3.12 -23.35 -17.52
N GLN A 39 2.15 -22.50 -17.24
CA GLN A 39 2.34 -21.05 -17.29
C GLN A 39 1.99 -20.41 -15.95
N MET A 40 2.85 -19.49 -15.52
CA MET A 40 2.53 -18.55 -14.44
C MET A 40 1.91 -17.29 -15.03
N ALA A 41 0.76 -16.89 -14.50
CA ALA A 41 0.06 -15.68 -14.93
C ALA A 41 -0.33 -14.83 -13.72
N THR A 42 -0.53 -13.54 -13.96
CA THR A 42 -1.10 -12.60 -12.99
C THR A 42 -2.28 -11.88 -13.61
N ILE A 43 -3.21 -11.45 -12.77
CA ILE A 43 -4.29 -10.56 -13.16
C ILE A 43 -3.95 -9.18 -12.57
N PRO A 44 -3.48 -8.21 -13.37
CA PRO A 44 -2.95 -6.95 -12.85
C PRO A 44 -3.88 -6.23 -11.88
N ARG A 45 -5.19 -6.18 -12.19
CA ARG A 45 -6.21 -5.54 -11.35
C ARG A 45 -6.41 -6.19 -9.98
N HIS A 46 -5.99 -7.44 -9.78
CA HIS A 46 -6.03 -8.12 -8.47
C HIS A 46 -4.86 -7.72 -7.57
N GLY A 47 -3.94 -6.90 -8.07
CA GLY A 47 -2.81 -6.41 -7.29
C GLY A 47 -3.22 -5.35 -6.27
N LEU A 48 -2.37 -5.20 -5.26
CA LEU A 48 -2.47 -4.13 -4.27
C LEU A 48 -1.28 -3.18 -4.47
N THR A 49 -1.52 -1.88 -4.51
CA THR A 49 -0.47 -0.86 -4.65
C THR A 49 -0.22 -0.19 -3.31
N LEU A 50 1.03 -0.16 -2.86
CA LEU A 50 1.48 0.64 -1.72
C LEU A 50 2.21 1.84 -2.27
N GLY A 51 1.80 3.03 -1.86
CA GLY A 51 2.27 4.26 -2.46
C GLY A 51 1.77 5.49 -1.74
N THR A 52 1.58 6.55 -2.50
CA THR A 52 1.13 7.88 -2.04
C THR A 52 0.03 8.35 -2.96
N PRO A 53 -1.04 8.98 -2.46
CA PRO A 53 -2.11 9.46 -3.32
C PRO A 53 -1.62 10.65 -4.16
N THR A 54 -2.11 10.78 -5.39
CA THR A 54 -1.82 11.94 -6.27
C THR A 54 -2.83 13.07 -6.11
N SER A 55 -4.00 12.78 -5.52
CA SER A 55 -5.15 13.68 -5.46
C SER A 55 -5.32 14.40 -4.12
N PHE A 56 -4.72 13.89 -3.03
CA PHE A 56 -5.03 14.35 -1.67
C PHE A 56 -4.18 15.51 -1.17
N SER A 57 -2.99 15.72 -1.74
CA SER A 57 -2.08 16.82 -1.36
C SER A 57 -1.67 17.60 -2.62
N THR A 58 -2.18 18.82 -2.78
CA THR A 58 -1.77 19.77 -3.84
C THR A 58 -0.27 20.06 -3.86
N ASP A 59 0.41 19.81 -2.74
CA ASP A 59 1.78 20.26 -2.50
C ASP A 59 2.82 19.16 -2.76
N GLN A 60 2.39 17.96 -3.20
CA GLN A 60 3.28 16.81 -3.41
C GLN A 60 3.25 16.39 -4.88
N ASN A 61 4.05 17.07 -5.70
CA ASN A 61 4.31 16.62 -7.08
C ASN A 61 5.29 15.44 -7.03
N ILE A 62 4.77 14.25 -6.74
CA ILE A 62 5.55 13.02 -6.68
C ILE A 62 5.68 12.47 -8.08
N SER A 63 6.94 12.32 -8.52
CA SER A 63 7.22 11.71 -9.81
C SER A 63 6.76 10.25 -9.83
N ASN A 64 6.11 9.83 -10.90
CA ASN A 64 5.86 8.42 -11.21
C ASN A 64 7.17 7.65 -11.53
N VAL A 65 8.31 8.33 -11.56
CA VAL A 65 9.63 7.76 -11.81
C VAL A 65 10.30 7.45 -10.49
N TYR A 66 10.68 6.19 -10.31
CA TYR A 66 11.52 5.76 -9.20
C TYR A 66 13.00 5.78 -9.59
N THR A 67 13.87 5.90 -8.59
CA THR A 67 15.32 5.72 -8.74
C THR A 67 15.80 4.59 -7.83
N VAL A 68 16.95 4.00 -8.16
CA VAL A 68 17.61 3.04 -7.26
C VAL A 68 18.24 3.83 -6.13
N ASP A 69 17.88 3.51 -4.88
CA ASP A 69 18.50 4.14 -3.72
C ASP A 69 19.93 3.61 -3.55
N GLN A 70 20.90 4.49 -3.75
CA GLN A 70 22.33 4.21 -3.58
C GLN A 70 22.87 4.77 -2.26
N GLU A 71 22.11 5.63 -1.60
CA GLU A 71 22.54 6.38 -0.40
C GLU A 71 22.23 5.63 0.90
N ASP A 72 21.36 4.62 0.84
CA ASP A 72 21.10 3.78 2.01
C ASP A 72 22.29 2.85 2.31
N HIS A 73 23.25 3.38 3.07
CA HIS A 73 24.40 2.64 3.60
C HIS A 73 24.00 1.46 4.50
N ALA A 74 22.76 1.43 5.03
CA ALA A 74 22.30 0.32 5.85
C ALA A 74 21.99 -0.92 4.99
N ALA A 75 21.48 -0.72 3.78
CA ALA A 75 21.03 -1.79 2.88
C ALA A 75 21.37 -1.52 1.41
N PRO A 76 22.66 -1.46 1.01
CA PRO A 76 23.03 -1.27 -0.38
C PRO A 76 22.43 -2.36 -1.28
N PRO A 77 22.23 -2.12 -2.59
CA PRO A 77 21.81 -3.15 -3.53
C PRO A 77 22.68 -4.41 -3.41
N SER A 78 22.06 -5.58 -3.43
CA SER A 78 22.73 -6.88 -3.30
C SER A 78 22.28 -7.83 -4.41
N GLN A 79 22.87 -9.03 -4.46
CA GLN A 79 22.42 -10.09 -5.37
C GLN A 79 20.97 -10.54 -5.11
N LEU A 80 20.45 -10.32 -3.90
CA LEU A 80 19.14 -10.80 -3.47
C LEU A 80 18.07 -9.72 -3.48
N GLY A 81 18.44 -8.46 -3.70
CA GLY A 81 17.48 -7.39 -3.87
C GLY A 81 18.06 -6.01 -3.96
N LEU A 82 17.18 -5.06 -4.23
CA LEU A 82 17.50 -3.66 -4.53
C LEU A 82 16.52 -2.73 -3.82
N ASN A 83 17.00 -1.55 -3.46
CA ASN A 83 16.17 -0.50 -2.88
C ASN A 83 15.75 0.50 -3.95
N LEU A 84 14.49 0.90 -3.92
CA LEU A 84 13.91 1.91 -4.80
C LEU A 84 13.39 3.07 -3.97
N GLN A 85 13.46 4.27 -4.53
CA GLN A 85 12.96 5.48 -3.92
C GLN A 85 12.15 6.32 -4.91
N TRP A 86 11.14 6.98 -4.38
CA TRP A 86 10.39 8.05 -5.03
C TRP A 86 10.57 9.31 -4.21
N THR A 87 10.83 10.43 -4.88
CA THR A 87 11.01 11.74 -4.26
C THR A 87 9.85 12.64 -4.66
N ALA A 88 9.26 13.33 -3.69
CA ALA A 88 8.41 14.47 -3.96
C ALA A 88 9.32 15.68 -4.18
N ASN A 89 9.11 16.41 -5.27
CA ASN A 89 9.75 17.71 -5.42
C ASN A 89 9.07 18.64 -4.42
N ALA A 90 9.83 19.25 -3.52
CA ALA A 90 9.32 20.39 -2.77
C ALA A 90 9.01 21.48 -3.80
N SER A 91 7.78 22.00 -3.80
CA SER A 91 7.47 23.20 -4.58
C SER A 91 8.27 24.35 -3.97
N ASP A 92 9.27 24.82 -4.72
CA ASP A 92 10.21 25.91 -4.42
C ASP A 92 9.54 27.30 -4.29
N ASP A 93 8.34 27.40 -3.72
CA ASP A 93 7.60 28.66 -3.76
C ASP A 93 8.01 29.67 -2.69
N ASN A 94 8.95 29.34 -1.79
CA ASN A 94 9.65 30.32 -0.95
C ASN A 94 11.00 29.75 -0.47
N ALA A 95 11.95 29.57 -1.39
CA ALA A 95 13.36 29.42 -1.01
C ALA A 95 13.87 30.76 -0.46
N SER A 96 13.55 31.06 0.81
CA SER A 96 14.35 31.96 1.61
C SER A 96 15.71 31.28 1.82
N ASP A 97 16.76 32.01 1.47
CA ASP A 97 18.19 31.64 1.43
C ASP A 97 18.79 31.31 2.81
N ASP A 98 17.99 30.78 3.75
CA ASP A 98 18.44 30.31 5.06
C ASP A 98 18.63 28.78 5.00
N ASP A 99 19.87 28.37 5.28
CA ASP A 99 20.50 27.03 5.26
C ASP A 99 19.81 25.89 6.04
N ASN A 100 18.49 25.91 6.24
CA ASN A 100 17.77 24.83 6.89
C ASN A 100 17.23 23.85 5.84
N ALA A 101 18.03 22.81 5.57
CA ALA A 101 17.74 21.72 4.65
C ALA A 101 16.24 21.38 4.57
N THR A 102 15.58 21.82 3.50
CA THR A 102 14.21 21.42 3.17
C THR A 102 14.22 19.89 3.07
N SER A 103 13.58 19.23 4.04
CA SER A 103 13.61 17.77 4.13
C SER A 103 12.92 17.18 2.91
N VAL A 104 13.71 16.69 1.94
CA VAL A 104 13.18 16.03 0.74
C VAL A 104 12.27 14.89 1.19
N LYS A 105 10.98 15.02 0.88
CA LYS A 105 9.99 13.97 1.16
C LYS A 105 10.23 12.81 0.21
N ARG A 106 10.38 11.61 0.75
CA ARG A 106 10.70 10.40 -0.01
C ARG A 106 10.00 9.18 0.57
N MET A 107 9.56 8.31 -0.33
CA MET A 107 9.11 6.96 0.02
C MET A 107 10.07 5.94 -0.57
N ARG A 108 10.33 4.86 0.16
CA ARG A 108 11.34 3.85 -0.18
C ARG A 108 10.83 2.45 0.02
N THR A 109 11.18 1.55 -0.89
CA THR A 109 10.86 0.12 -0.77
C THR A 109 12.09 -0.73 -1.06
N SER A 110 12.22 -1.83 -0.34
CA SER A 110 13.19 -2.88 -0.64
C SER A 110 12.51 -4.02 -1.40
N VAL A 111 12.99 -4.29 -2.61
CA VAL A 111 12.56 -5.41 -3.45
C VAL A 111 13.54 -6.55 -3.25
N LEU A 112 13.22 -7.46 -2.32
CA LEU A 112 14.07 -8.59 -1.92
C LEU A 112 13.41 -9.92 -2.32
N ARG A 113 14.20 -10.94 -2.64
CA ARG A 113 13.69 -12.30 -2.87
C ARG A 113 13.31 -12.99 -1.55
N GLY A 114 12.19 -13.73 -1.56
CA GLY A 114 11.73 -14.54 -0.43
C GLY A 114 11.00 -13.76 0.66
N ILE A 115 10.70 -12.47 0.45
CA ILE A 115 10.00 -11.67 1.47
C ILE A 115 8.50 -11.97 1.49
N PRO A 116 7.92 -12.27 2.66
CA PRO A 116 6.48 -12.49 2.79
C PRO A 116 5.70 -11.17 2.86
N TYR A 117 6.38 -10.03 2.99
CA TYR A 117 5.81 -8.70 3.04
C TYR A 117 6.39 -7.83 1.94
N ILE A 118 5.55 -6.98 1.37
CA ILE A 118 6.00 -5.79 0.65
C ILE A 118 5.99 -4.63 1.64
N THR A 119 7.10 -3.90 1.69
CA THR A 119 7.34 -2.85 2.69
C THR A 119 7.58 -1.53 1.98
N MET A 120 6.92 -0.48 2.44
CA MET A 120 7.18 0.90 2.05
C MET A 120 7.50 1.72 3.30
N HIS A 121 8.57 2.50 3.24
CA HIS A 121 8.98 3.47 4.24
C HIS A 121 8.65 4.86 3.73
N TYR A 122 8.02 5.67 4.56
CA TYR A 122 7.62 7.03 4.27
C TYR A 122 8.42 7.97 5.17
N SER A 123 9.09 8.95 4.56
CA SER A 123 9.67 10.05 5.32
C SER A 123 8.58 10.86 6.03
N PRO A 124 8.91 11.59 7.11
CA PRO A 124 7.96 12.49 7.77
C PRO A 124 7.25 13.43 6.78
N GLY A 125 5.93 13.61 6.98
CA GLY A 125 5.10 14.48 6.14
C GLY A 125 4.76 13.93 4.75
N MET A 126 5.09 12.67 4.45
CA MET A 126 4.66 11.98 3.23
C MET A 126 3.43 11.11 3.52
N GLU A 127 2.41 11.22 2.68
CA GLU A 127 1.14 10.53 2.90
C GLU A 127 1.21 9.07 2.40
N ALA A 128 0.93 8.13 3.29
CA ALA A 128 0.89 6.72 2.93
C ALA A 128 -0.52 6.34 2.47
N ALA A 129 -0.61 5.71 1.31
CA ALA A 129 -1.84 5.17 0.78
C ALA A 129 -1.66 3.76 0.24
N LEU A 130 -2.75 3.01 0.28
CA LEU A 130 -2.92 1.77 -0.43
C LEU A 130 -4.03 1.94 -1.46
N SER A 131 -3.86 1.36 -2.63
CA SER A 131 -4.86 1.38 -3.70
C SER A 131 -5.05 0.00 -4.30
N ALA A 132 -6.29 -0.33 -4.63
CA ALA A 132 -6.66 -1.52 -5.39
C ALA A 132 -7.64 -1.18 -6.52
N GLU A 133 -7.50 -1.91 -7.63
CA GLU A 133 -8.35 -1.78 -8.82
C GLU A 133 -9.59 -2.68 -8.74
N VAL A 134 -9.80 -3.37 -7.63
CA VAL A 134 -10.95 -4.25 -7.37
C VAL A 134 -11.68 -3.83 -6.09
N PRO A 135 -13.01 -3.99 -6.03
CA PRO A 135 -13.77 -3.59 -4.86
C PRO A 135 -13.58 -4.56 -3.69
N LEU A 136 -13.78 -4.03 -2.48
CA LEU A 136 -13.83 -4.84 -1.27
C LEU A 136 -15.03 -5.78 -1.28
N ALA A 137 -14.81 -7.00 -0.81
CA ALA A 137 -15.85 -8.00 -0.56
C ALA A 137 -16.60 -7.77 0.75
N SER A 138 -15.95 -7.10 1.71
CA SER A 138 -16.45 -6.80 3.05
C SER A 138 -15.79 -5.53 3.59
N PRO A 139 -16.39 -4.84 4.57
CA PRO A 139 -15.72 -3.74 5.27
C PRO A 139 -14.32 -4.15 5.78
N PRO A 140 -13.31 -3.27 5.74
CA PRO A 140 -12.01 -3.55 6.34
C PRO A 140 -12.14 -3.87 7.83
N MET A 141 -11.44 -4.91 8.27
CA MET A 141 -11.42 -5.31 9.68
C MET A 141 -10.17 -4.75 10.35
N ILE A 142 -10.34 -4.16 11.53
CA ILE A 142 -9.26 -3.50 12.28
C ILE A 142 -8.80 -4.40 13.41
N ASP A 143 -7.48 -4.56 13.54
CA ASP A 143 -6.80 -5.26 14.64
C ASP A 143 -7.30 -6.70 14.89
N GLY A 144 -7.68 -7.39 13.80
CA GLY A 144 -8.19 -8.75 13.85
C GLY A 144 -9.55 -8.91 14.55
N ASN A 145 -10.23 -7.82 14.90
CA ASN A 145 -11.50 -7.85 15.60
C ASN A 145 -12.68 -7.69 14.62
N PRO A 146 -13.53 -8.71 14.42
CA PRO A 146 -14.64 -8.67 13.47
C PRO A 146 -15.74 -7.67 13.84
N SER A 147 -15.84 -7.25 15.11
CA SER A 147 -16.74 -6.18 15.54
C SER A 147 -16.15 -4.79 15.26
N ASN A 148 -14.84 -4.71 15.00
CA ASN A 148 -14.13 -3.47 14.78
C ASN A 148 -13.90 -3.23 13.29
N THR A 149 -14.94 -2.84 12.55
CA THR A 149 -14.84 -2.61 11.10
C THR A 149 -14.74 -1.13 10.73
N LEU A 150 -14.13 -0.83 9.60
CA LEU A 150 -14.04 0.51 9.02
C LEU A 150 -15.14 0.73 7.97
N THR A 151 -15.82 1.86 8.04
CA THR A 151 -16.81 2.26 7.03
C THR A 151 -16.14 3.11 5.98
N CYS A 152 -16.27 2.72 4.71
CA CYS A 152 -15.63 3.41 3.59
C CYS A 152 -16.52 4.54 3.04
N GLY A 153 -15.95 5.75 2.95
CA GLY A 153 -16.51 6.90 2.24
C GLY A 153 -16.44 6.74 0.72
N THR A 154 -16.95 7.71 -0.02
CA THR A 154 -16.96 7.69 -1.50
C THR A 154 -15.89 8.63 -2.04
N MET A 155 -15.09 8.17 -3.00
CA MET A 155 -14.07 8.98 -3.69
C MET A 155 -14.71 10.14 -4.45
N GLY A 156 -14.07 11.32 -4.43
CA GLY A 156 -14.45 12.47 -5.25
C GLY A 156 -15.73 13.21 -4.83
N VAL A 157 -16.44 12.73 -3.80
CA VAL A 157 -17.68 13.37 -3.31
C VAL A 157 -17.43 14.43 -2.24
N ASP A 158 -16.21 14.55 -1.69
CA ASP A 158 -15.64 15.77 -1.10
C ASP A 158 -14.40 15.35 -0.27
N ASP A 159 -13.24 15.23 -0.91
CA ASP A 159 -11.99 14.81 -0.25
C ASP A 159 -11.56 15.81 0.87
N LYS A 160 -12.07 17.05 0.82
CA LYS A 160 -11.84 18.09 1.83
C LYS A 160 -12.82 18.06 3.02
N TYR A 161 -14.06 17.59 2.84
CA TYR A 161 -15.06 17.57 3.94
C TYR A 161 -14.90 16.36 4.88
N GLN A 162 -14.16 15.33 4.49
CA GLN A 162 -13.98 14.15 5.34
C GLN A 162 -13.02 14.38 6.52
N LYS A 163 -12.10 15.36 6.42
CA LYS A 163 -11.19 15.72 7.54
C LYS A 163 -11.91 16.35 8.73
N SER A 164 -13.07 17.00 8.55
CA SER A 164 -13.70 17.78 9.63
C SER A 164 -14.65 17.00 10.54
N ASN A 165 -15.12 15.82 10.13
CA ASN A 165 -16.22 15.16 10.83
C ASN A 165 -15.84 13.88 11.60
N ASN A 166 -14.60 13.38 11.54
CA ASN A 166 -14.17 12.12 12.21
C ASN A 166 -15.04 10.87 11.94
N VAL A 167 -16.04 10.94 11.05
CA VAL A 167 -17.02 9.86 10.85
C VAL A 167 -16.40 8.64 10.15
N TYR A 168 -15.34 8.86 9.36
CA TYR A 168 -14.69 7.83 8.54
C TYR A 168 -13.25 7.53 8.95
N THR A 169 -12.73 8.23 9.95
CA THR A 169 -11.41 7.95 10.52
C THR A 169 -11.52 6.83 11.53
N LYS A 170 -10.53 5.96 11.56
CA LYS A 170 -10.43 4.91 12.57
C LYS A 170 -9.00 4.69 12.98
N ARG A 171 -8.77 4.65 14.29
CA ARG A 171 -7.48 4.32 14.86
C ARG A 171 -7.20 2.83 14.71
N VAL A 172 -6.00 2.52 14.26
CA VAL A 172 -5.46 1.18 14.03
C VAL A 172 -4.22 1.03 14.89
N GLU A 173 -4.22 0.03 15.77
CA GLU A 173 -3.07 -0.22 16.64
C GLU A 173 -2.04 -1.14 16.00
N ARG A 174 -2.49 -2.12 15.20
CA ARG A 174 -1.66 -3.19 14.66
C ARG A 174 -1.84 -3.38 13.17
N GLU A 175 -3.07 -3.60 12.73
CA GLU A 175 -3.30 -4.11 11.38
C GLU A 175 -4.69 -3.82 10.82
N VAL A 176 -4.77 -3.77 9.49
CA VAL A 176 -6.03 -3.76 8.74
C VAL A 176 -6.09 -4.98 7.83
N ALA A 177 -7.17 -5.74 7.91
CA ALA A 177 -7.45 -6.84 7.00
C ALA A 177 -8.41 -6.40 5.90
N LEU A 178 -7.97 -6.54 4.64
CA LEU A 178 -8.71 -6.16 3.44
C LEU A 178 -9.08 -7.41 2.65
N THR A 179 -10.37 -7.66 2.44
CA THR A 179 -10.85 -8.78 1.63
C THR A 179 -11.48 -8.25 0.33
N PHE A 180 -11.03 -8.74 -0.82
CA PHE A 180 -11.46 -8.26 -2.14
C PHE A 180 -12.41 -9.24 -2.82
N SER A 181 -13.42 -8.72 -3.51
CA SER A 181 -14.54 -9.54 -4.03
C SER A 181 -14.15 -10.38 -5.24
N GLU A 182 -13.39 -9.80 -6.17
CA GLU A 182 -13.03 -10.47 -7.42
C GLU A 182 -11.90 -11.47 -7.24
N SER A 183 -10.82 -11.09 -6.57
CA SER A 183 -9.66 -11.96 -6.35
C SER A 183 -9.89 -13.00 -5.27
N ASP A 184 -10.83 -12.75 -4.36
CA ASP A 184 -11.05 -13.51 -3.13
C ASP A 184 -9.81 -13.54 -2.21
N PHE A 185 -8.97 -12.51 -2.33
CA PHE A 185 -7.77 -12.32 -1.53
C PHE A 185 -8.08 -11.58 -0.24
N THR A 186 -7.44 -12.01 0.85
CA THR A 186 -7.32 -11.23 2.08
C THR A 186 -5.89 -10.79 2.30
N TRP A 187 -5.68 -9.48 2.28
CA TRP A 187 -4.41 -8.82 2.60
C TRP A 187 -4.41 -8.34 4.06
N LEU A 188 -3.29 -8.50 4.74
CA LEU A 188 -3.02 -7.88 6.04
C LEU A 188 -2.06 -6.72 5.85
N ILE A 189 -2.45 -5.55 6.34
CA ILE A 189 -1.69 -4.31 6.28
C ILE A 189 -1.22 -4.00 7.69
N PHE A 190 0.08 -3.87 7.90
CA PHE A 190 0.69 -3.57 9.19
C PHE A 190 1.35 -2.19 9.15
N PHE A 191 1.33 -1.51 10.29
CA PHE A 191 1.94 -0.20 10.48
C PHE A 191 3.03 -0.29 11.55
N SER A 192 4.12 0.46 11.40
CA SER A 192 5.20 0.49 12.41
C SER A 192 4.80 1.13 13.74
N ARG A 193 3.70 1.90 13.74
CA ARG A 193 3.15 2.60 14.90
C ARG A 193 1.63 2.68 14.75
N PRO A 194 0.89 2.96 15.85
CA PRO A 194 -0.53 3.25 15.75
C PRO A 194 -0.80 4.43 14.82
N VAL A 195 -1.82 4.31 13.97
CA VAL A 195 -2.18 5.31 12.96
C VAL A 195 -3.69 5.50 12.88
N GLU A 196 -4.12 6.64 12.34
CA GLU A 196 -5.50 6.81 11.89
C GLU A 196 -5.59 6.54 10.40
N VAL A 197 -6.63 5.82 9.99
CA VAL A 197 -6.87 5.50 8.58
C VAL A 197 -8.23 5.95 8.12
N ILE A 198 -8.34 6.32 6.85
CA ILE A 198 -9.59 6.58 6.14
C ILE A 198 -9.70 5.57 4.98
N CYS A 199 -10.90 5.02 4.79
CA CYS A 199 -11.21 4.18 3.64
C CYS A 199 -12.09 4.92 2.63
N LEU A 200 -11.73 4.82 1.35
CA LEU A 200 -12.47 5.39 0.23
C LEU A 200 -12.77 4.30 -0.81
N LYS A 201 -13.95 4.36 -1.43
CA LYS A 201 -14.35 3.50 -2.55
C LYS A 201 -14.86 4.35 -3.71
N ALA A 202 -14.69 3.87 -4.94
CA ALA A 202 -15.27 4.50 -6.12
C ALA A 202 -16.81 4.64 -5.97
N PRO A 203 -17.40 5.70 -6.53
CA PRO A 203 -18.85 5.88 -6.52
C PRO A 203 -19.54 4.74 -7.27
N LYS A 204 -20.71 4.29 -6.79
CA LYS A 204 -21.45 3.15 -7.35
C LYS A 204 -21.81 3.28 -8.84
N ASN A 205 -21.83 4.51 -9.36
CA ASN A 205 -22.20 4.81 -10.74
C ASN A 205 -21.01 4.69 -11.71
N ASP A 206 -19.78 4.64 -11.19
CA ASP A 206 -18.61 4.33 -12.00
C ASP A 206 -18.53 2.81 -12.15
N HIS A 207 -19.25 2.29 -13.15
CA HIS A 207 -18.99 0.93 -13.60
C HIS A 207 -17.55 0.90 -14.11
N PRO A 208 -16.72 -0.08 -13.66
CA PRO A 208 -15.41 -0.24 -14.25
C PRO A 208 -15.60 -0.38 -15.77
N PRO A 209 -14.77 0.30 -16.57
CA PRO A 209 -14.88 0.18 -18.02
C PRO A 209 -14.85 -1.31 -18.39
N PRO A 210 -15.64 -1.73 -19.40
CA PRO A 210 -15.62 -3.12 -19.83
C PRO A 210 -14.17 -3.52 -20.14
N PRO A 211 -13.74 -4.75 -19.78
CA PRO A 211 -12.38 -5.18 -20.02
C PRO A 211 -12.07 -4.99 -21.51
N PRO A 212 -10.91 -4.42 -21.85
CA PRO A 212 -10.62 -4.16 -23.25
C PRO A 212 -10.52 -5.48 -24.02
N PRO A 213 -10.69 -5.45 -25.36
CA PRO A 213 -10.54 -6.63 -26.19
C PRO A 213 -9.18 -7.32 -25.95
N PRO A 214 -9.09 -8.65 -26.06
CA PRO A 214 -7.82 -9.36 -25.96
C PRO A 214 -6.74 -8.72 -26.86
N GLY A 215 -5.59 -8.39 -26.30
CA GLY A 215 -4.48 -7.75 -27.01
C GLY A 215 -4.40 -6.22 -26.86
N VAL A 216 -5.43 -5.58 -26.29
CA VAL A 216 -5.39 -4.16 -25.91
C VAL A 216 -4.96 -4.04 -24.46
N ILE A 217 -3.90 -3.27 -24.21
CA ILE A 217 -3.45 -2.95 -22.85
C ILE A 217 -4.37 -1.86 -22.33
N ASP A 218 -5.20 -2.17 -21.32
CA ASP A 218 -5.91 -1.12 -20.58
C ASP A 218 -4.87 -0.24 -19.89
N VAL A 219 -4.90 1.06 -20.19
CA VAL A 219 -4.02 2.06 -19.57
C VAL A 219 -4.78 2.91 -18.55
N SER A 220 -6.11 2.74 -18.46
CA SER A 220 -6.96 3.44 -17.50
C SER A 220 -6.94 2.72 -16.15
N VAL A 221 -5.82 2.85 -15.44
CA VAL A 221 -5.69 2.31 -14.09
C VAL A 221 -6.49 3.21 -13.15
N THR A 222 -7.75 2.86 -12.93
CA THR A 222 -8.64 3.57 -12.00
C THR A 222 -8.69 2.83 -10.68
N SER A 223 -8.41 3.57 -9.61
CA SER A 223 -8.52 3.07 -8.26
C SER A 223 -10.00 2.84 -7.91
N VAL A 224 -10.34 1.63 -7.47
CA VAL A 224 -11.71 1.30 -7.01
C VAL A 224 -11.80 1.37 -5.50
N PHE A 225 -10.68 1.20 -4.82
CA PHE A 225 -10.55 1.23 -3.37
C PHE A 225 -9.24 1.92 -2.98
N GLU A 226 -9.30 2.79 -1.97
CA GLU A 226 -8.13 3.37 -1.32
C GLU A 226 -8.22 3.33 0.20
N LEU A 227 -7.08 3.13 0.84
CA LEU A 227 -6.89 3.28 2.28
C LEU A 227 -5.78 4.30 2.50
N HIS A 228 -6.11 5.43 3.13
CA HIS A 228 -5.15 6.50 3.40
C HIS A 228 -4.79 6.50 4.88
N VAL A 229 -3.53 6.76 5.18
CA VAL A 229 -3.06 7.00 6.53
C VAL A 229 -3.09 8.50 6.77
N VAL A 230 -3.90 8.92 7.73
CA VAL A 230 -4.06 10.32 8.10
C VAL A 230 -3.21 10.56 9.35
N GLU A 231 -2.27 11.49 9.26
CA GLU A 231 -1.62 12.00 10.46
C GLU A 231 -2.66 12.79 11.25
N PRO A 232 -2.82 12.53 12.56
CA PRO A 232 -3.73 13.30 13.38
C PRO A 232 -3.33 14.78 13.28
N PRO A 233 -4.30 15.71 13.11
CA PRO A 233 -3.97 17.12 13.10
C PRO A 233 -3.23 17.47 14.41
N PRO A 234 -2.22 18.35 14.38
CA PRO A 234 -1.63 18.88 15.60
C PRO A 234 -2.78 19.44 16.44
N GLN A 235 -2.96 18.92 17.66
CA GLN A 235 -4.01 19.42 18.54
C GLN A 235 -3.73 20.90 18.83
N ASP A 236 -4.70 21.77 18.54
CA ASP A 236 -4.60 23.19 18.85
C ASP A 236 -4.24 23.40 20.32
N SER A 237 -3.14 24.12 20.53
CA SER A 237 -2.43 24.39 21.79
C SER A 237 -3.16 25.31 22.78
N ASN A 238 -4.48 25.21 22.84
CA ASN A 238 -5.30 26.03 23.74
C ASN A 238 -5.51 25.42 25.14
N ASN A 239 -4.93 24.27 25.44
CA ASN A 239 -4.92 23.71 26.78
C ASN A 239 -3.48 23.64 27.31
N ASN A 240 -3.21 24.39 28.37
CA ASN A 240 -1.98 24.35 29.18
C ASN A 240 -1.78 22.98 29.86
N VAL A 241 -1.74 21.91 29.08
CA VAL A 241 -1.37 20.56 29.50
C VAL A 241 -0.06 20.30 28.79
N ASN A 242 1.05 20.35 29.54
CA ASN A 242 2.43 20.08 29.12
C ASN A 242 2.54 19.35 27.76
N GLU A 243 2.59 20.12 26.67
CA GLU A 243 2.55 19.65 25.28
C GLU A 243 3.89 19.05 24.82
N ASP A 244 4.94 19.25 25.62
CA ASP A 244 6.32 18.94 25.24
C ASP A 244 6.67 17.43 25.20
N GLU A 245 5.86 16.54 25.77
CA GLU A 245 6.21 15.11 25.86
C GLU A 245 5.50 14.21 24.83
N PHE A 246 4.40 14.65 24.22
CA PHE A 246 3.66 13.84 23.23
C PHE A 246 3.80 14.33 21.79
N GLN A 247 3.99 15.64 21.56
CA GLN A 247 4.19 16.20 20.21
C GLN A 247 5.62 15.94 19.67
N THR A 248 6.63 15.92 20.54
CA THR A 248 8.03 15.67 20.17
C THR A 248 8.34 14.23 19.73
N LEU A 249 7.42 13.28 19.96
CA LEU A 249 7.62 11.87 19.55
C LEU A 249 7.01 11.54 18.19
N GLN A 250 6.07 12.32 17.64
CA GLN A 250 5.42 11.96 16.36
C GLN A 250 5.80 12.86 15.19
N GLU A 251 6.12 14.13 15.43
CA GLU A 251 6.63 15.04 14.40
C GLU A 251 8.09 14.70 14.06
N GLY A 252 8.28 13.81 13.09
CA GLY A 252 9.61 13.41 12.61
C GLY A 252 9.87 11.91 12.57
N GLN A 253 8.94 11.08 13.05
CA GLN A 253 9.08 9.62 12.92
C GLN A 253 8.65 9.15 11.53
N SER A 254 9.52 8.39 10.88
CA SER A 254 9.20 7.71 9.62
C SER A 254 8.09 6.68 9.85
N LEU A 255 7.17 6.58 8.90
CA LEU A 255 6.13 5.56 8.90
C LEU A 255 6.58 4.40 8.04
N MET A 256 6.38 3.17 8.51
CA MET A 256 6.53 1.99 7.69
C MET A 256 5.18 1.31 7.52
N VAL A 257 4.83 0.98 6.28
CA VAL A 257 3.63 0.22 5.94
C VAL A 257 4.06 -1.09 5.29
N ARG A 258 3.49 -2.20 5.76
CA ARG A 258 3.77 -3.54 5.23
C ARG A 258 2.48 -4.19 4.78
N ALA A 259 2.49 -4.86 3.64
CA ALA A 259 1.37 -5.65 3.16
C ALA A 259 1.79 -7.10 2.90
N ALA A 260 0.97 -8.04 3.34
CA ALA A 260 1.14 -9.46 3.06
C ALA A 260 -0.20 -10.11 2.71
N LEU A 261 -0.15 -11.06 1.78
CA LEU A 261 -1.31 -11.87 1.43
C LEU A 261 -1.48 -12.97 2.48
N ALA A 262 -2.51 -12.85 3.32
CA ALA A 262 -2.79 -13.85 4.35
C ALA A 262 -3.61 -15.03 3.82
N ASN A 263 -4.50 -14.78 2.85
CA ASN A 263 -5.26 -15.83 2.22
C ASN A 263 -5.54 -15.47 0.75
N ASN A 264 -5.33 -16.43 -0.15
CA ASN A 264 -5.61 -16.27 -1.58
C ASN A 264 -6.95 -16.88 -2.02
N CYS A 265 -7.74 -17.41 -1.08
CA CYS A 265 -9.08 -17.92 -1.30
C CYS A 265 -9.89 -17.85 0.01
N THR A 266 -10.42 -16.68 0.32
CA THR A 266 -11.09 -16.43 1.60
C THR A 266 -12.52 -16.93 1.64
N ARG A 267 -13.29 -16.75 0.56
CA ARG A 267 -14.73 -17.07 0.50
C ARG A 267 -15.03 -18.30 -0.36
N GLY A 268 -14.09 -18.75 -1.18
CA GLY A 268 -14.31 -19.85 -2.14
C GLY A 268 -14.88 -19.38 -3.48
N PHE A 269 -14.89 -18.08 -3.75
CA PHE A 269 -15.65 -17.51 -4.87
C PHE A 269 -14.87 -17.40 -6.17
N ASN A 270 -13.54 -17.27 -6.10
CA ASN A 270 -12.71 -17.16 -7.30
C ASN A 270 -12.20 -18.54 -7.75
N PRO A 271 -12.71 -19.12 -8.86
CA PRO A 271 -12.31 -20.46 -9.31
C PRO A 271 -10.85 -20.57 -9.74
N LEU A 272 -10.16 -19.46 -10.02
CA LEU A 272 -8.74 -19.46 -10.38
C LEU A 272 -7.84 -19.72 -9.17
N TYR A 273 -8.23 -19.26 -7.98
CA TYR A 273 -7.43 -19.38 -6.76
C TYR A 273 -8.01 -20.39 -5.76
N CYS A 274 -9.32 -20.68 -5.86
CA CYS A 274 -10.07 -21.57 -4.99
C CYS A 274 -10.29 -22.95 -5.60
N VAL A 275 -9.54 -23.94 -5.12
CA VAL A 275 -9.69 -25.33 -5.56
C VAL A 275 -11.06 -25.87 -5.13
N GLY A 276 -11.90 -26.23 -6.11
CA GLY A 276 -13.24 -26.76 -5.88
C GLY A 276 -14.21 -25.77 -5.22
N GLY A 277 -13.96 -24.46 -5.34
CA GLY A 277 -14.84 -23.42 -4.76
C GLY A 277 -14.86 -23.40 -3.23
N LYS A 278 -13.86 -23.99 -2.57
CA LYS A 278 -13.79 -24.05 -1.11
C LYS A 278 -12.82 -22.99 -0.57
N ALA A 279 -13.29 -22.24 0.42
CA ALA A 279 -12.45 -21.33 1.19
C ALA A 279 -11.28 -22.10 1.83
N ARG A 280 -10.09 -21.48 1.85
CA ARG A 280 -8.92 -22.02 2.54
C ARG A 280 -8.96 -21.60 4.02
N PRO A 281 -8.64 -22.51 4.96
CA PRO A 281 -8.59 -22.17 6.38
C PRO A 281 -7.54 -21.07 6.63
N GLN A 282 -7.96 -20.02 7.34
CA GLN A 282 -7.23 -18.74 7.47
C GLN A 282 -6.12 -18.72 8.54
N THR A 283 -6.01 -19.73 9.39
CA THR A 283 -5.39 -19.53 10.71
C THR A 283 -3.85 -19.48 10.64
N HIS A 284 -3.20 -20.52 10.11
CA HIS A 284 -1.76 -20.67 10.35
C HIS A 284 -0.86 -19.60 9.69
N LEU A 285 -1.07 -19.26 8.42
CA LEU A 285 -0.24 -18.25 7.75
C LEU A 285 -0.52 -16.84 8.28
N GLY A 286 -1.78 -16.48 8.49
CA GLY A 286 -2.14 -15.18 9.06
C GLY A 286 -1.54 -14.96 10.44
N ASP A 287 -1.57 -15.98 11.29
CA ASP A 287 -1.00 -15.92 12.64
C ASP A 287 0.53 -15.81 12.60
N LEU A 288 1.20 -16.54 11.70
CA LEU A 288 2.63 -16.40 11.47
C LEU A 288 3.01 -15.00 11.00
N LEU A 289 2.21 -14.40 10.12
CA LEU A 289 2.44 -13.03 9.65
C LEU A 289 2.31 -12.03 10.82
N ARG A 290 1.26 -12.15 11.63
CA ARG A 290 1.09 -11.31 12.83
C ARG A 290 2.21 -11.46 13.84
N ALA A 291 2.71 -12.68 14.02
CA ALA A 291 3.77 -12.97 14.98
C ALA A 291 5.15 -12.43 14.55
N HIS A 292 5.34 -12.11 13.27
CA HIS A 292 6.62 -11.61 12.72
C HIS A 292 6.45 -10.26 12.03
N SER A 293 5.43 -9.48 12.40
CA SER A 293 5.14 -8.16 11.79
C SER A 293 6.17 -7.09 12.18
N ASP A 294 6.93 -7.32 13.24
CA ASP A 294 8.02 -6.51 13.77
C ASP A 294 9.39 -6.86 13.18
N ILE A 295 9.54 -8.02 12.55
CA ILE A 295 10.83 -8.46 11.98
C ILE A 295 11.04 -7.86 10.60
N TYR A 296 12.10 -7.07 10.47
CA TYR A 296 12.47 -6.39 9.23
C TYR A 296 13.57 -7.15 8.48
N PRO A 297 13.32 -7.62 7.25
CA PRO A 297 14.38 -8.21 6.44
C PRO A 297 15.36 -7.11 6.03
N ALA A 298 16.55 -7.10 6.62
CA ALA A 298 17.66 -6.31 6.13
C ALA A 298 18.24 -6.98 4.88
N ASN A 299 18.70 -6.19 3.90
CA ASN A 299 19.38 -6.74 2.75
C ASN A 299 20.66 -7.47 3.23
N PRO A 300 20.82 -8.79 2.97
CA PRO A 300 21.99 -9.51 3.43
C PRO A 300 23.26 -8.88 2.86
N ARG A 301 24.17 -8.49 3.75
CA ARG A 301 25.49 -7.99 3.35
C ARG A 301 26.31 -9.15 2.82
N ILE A 302 26.79 -9.02 1.58
CA ILE A 302 27.78 -9.94 1.01
C ILE A 302 29.05 -9.73 1.84
N ARG A 303 29.48 -10.78 2.56
CA ARG A 303 30.78 -10.82 3.24
C ARG A 303 31.86 -11.26 2.28
#